data_AF-A0A0J1BXG7-F1
#
_entry.id   AF-A0A0J1BXG7-F1
#
_cell.length_a   1.000
_cell.length_b   1.000
_cell.length_c   1.000
_cell.angle_alpha   90.00
_cell.angle_beta   90.00
_cell.angle_gamma   90.00
#
_symmetry.space_group_name_H-M   'P 1'
#
loop_
_entity.id
_entity.type
_entity.pdbx_description
1 polymer ?
#
loop_
_entity_poly.entity_id
_entity_poly.type
_entity_poly.pdbx_seq_one_letter_code
_entity_poly.pdbx_strand_id
1 'polypeptide(L)'
;MHHDLTAIAGPATLLDPAARAALFAALRPALEALAGEAAADPGLSAPARRVLRAVTRTRSQDTLTLTDLATRSSTAKARLPAALIELETTGYLTRLAAIAPHLAVTLLSPPSPPADSTEPQASDRAAAA
;
A
#
# COMPACT_ATOMS: atom_id res chain seq x y z
N MET A 1 16.55 25.92 30.39
CA MET A 1 15.42 25.54 29.50
C MET A 1 15.96 25.43 28.09
N HIS A 2 16.28 24.23 27.61
CA HIS A 2 16.47 23.97 26.20
C HIS A 2 15.76 22.65 25.91
N HIS A 3 14.62 22.73 25.22
CA HIS A 3 13.95 21.57 24.66
C HIS A 3 14.70 21.22 23.38
N ASP A 4 15.48 20.13 23.42
CA ASP A 4 16.07 19.55 22.23
C ASP A 4 15.05 18.59 21.60
N LEU A 5 14.38 19.09 20.55
CA LEU A 5 13.39 18.41 19.73
C LEU A 5 14.07 17.99 18.42
N THR A 6 15.04 17.08 18.47
CA THR A 6 15.77 16.70 17.25
C THR A 6 16.25 15.25 17.26
N ALA A 7 15.31 14.30 17.29
CA ALA A 7 15.55 12.92 16.85
C ALA A 7 14.25 12.22 16.41
N ILE A 8 13.47 12.84 15.52
CA ILE A 8 12.35 12.16 14.85
C ILE A 8 12.88 11.54 13.55
N ALA A 9 13.69 10.50 13.69
CA ALA A 9 14.14 9.68 12.57
C ALA A 9 14.20 8.20 13.00
N GLY A 10 13.04 7.53 12.91
CA GLY A 10 12.93 6.11 12.61
C GLY A 10 12.39 5.19 13.72
N PRO A 11 11.13 4.73 13.59
CA PRO A 11 10.73 3.46 14.20
C PRO A 11 10.30 2.42 13.15
N ALA A 12 10.64 2.60 11.86
CA ALA A 12 10.18 1.69 10.81
C ALA A 12 11.04 0.42 10.64
N THR A 13 12.23 0.35 11.24
CA THR A 13 13.26 -0.62 10.81
C THR A 13 13.68 -1.70 11.81
N LEU A 14 13.10 -1.86 13.01
CA LEU A 14 13.49 -2.95 13.93
C LEU A 14 12.38 -3.42 14.88
N LEU A 15 11.12 -3.54 14.44
CA LEU A 15 10.18 -4.35 15.23
C LEU A 15 10.57 -5.81 15.08
N ASP A 16 10.92 -6.45 16.21
CA ASP A 16 11.05 -7.90 16.32
C ASP A 16 9.88 -8.59 15.59
N PRO A 17 10.12 -9.65 14.78
CA PRO A 17 9.05 -10.35 14.06
C PRO A 17 7.85 -10.72 14.94
N ALA A 18 8.05 -11.05 16.22
CA ALA A 18 6.95 -11.33 17.13
C ALA A 18 6.19 -10.05 17.53
N ALA A 19 6.88 -8.95 17.82
CA ALA A 19 6.26 -7.64 18.07
C ALA A 19 5.46 -7.15 16.84
N ARG A 20 5.98 -7.35 15.62
CA ARG A 20 5.26 -7.04 14.38
C ARG A 20 4.02 -7.93 14.20
N ALA A 21 4.12 -9.22 14.49
CA ALA A 21 2.97 -10.13 14.43
C ALA A 21 1.89 -9.76 15.46
N ALA A 22 2.28 -9.41 16.69
CA ALA A 22 1.36 -8.97 17.75
C ALA A 22 0.63 -7.67 17.36
N LEU A 23 1.34 -6.70 16.77
CA LEU A 23 0.72 -5.47 16.26
C LEU A 23 -0.33 -5.77 15.18
N PHE A 24 -0.02 -6.62 14.21
CA PHE A 24 -1.00 -7.03 13.19
C PHE A 24 -2.18 -7.83 13.76
N ALA A 25 -1.96 -8.62 14.81
CA ALA A 25 -3.02 -9.32 15.50
C ALA A 25 -3.96 -8.34 16.23
N ALA A 26 -3.42 -7.31 16.88
CA ALA A 26 -4.19 -6.27 17.55
C ALA A 26 -5.03 -5.43 16.58
N LEU A 27 -4.53 -5.21 15.35
CA LEU A 27 -5.26 -4.47 14.30
C LEU A 27 -6.34 -5.32 13.59
N ARG A 28 -6.28 -6.66 13.72
CA ARG A 28 -7.15 -7.59 12.97
C ARG A 28 -8.64 -7.29 13.16
N PRO A 29 -9.17 -7.06 14.38
CA PRO A 29 -10.60 -6.81 14.56
C PRO A 29 -11.06 -5.53 13.85
N ALA A 30 -10.25 -4.46 13.89
CA ALA A 30 -10.57 -3.20 13.22
C ALA A 30 -10.56 -3.35 11.69
N LEU A 31 -9.60 -4.12 11.15
CA LEU A 31 -9.54 -4.43 9.71
C LEU A 31 -10.70 -5.31 9.25
N GLU A 32 -11.14 -6.27 10.07
CA GLU A 32 -12.30 -7.12 9.78
C GLU A 32 -13.61 -6.33 9.84
N ALA A 33 -13.76 -5.44 10.81
CA ALA A 33 -14.89 -4.52 10.88
C ALA A 33 -14.98 -3.64 9.63
N LEU A 34 -13.86 -3.03 9.21
CA LEU A 34 -13.80 -2.23 7.98
C LEU A 34 -14.19 -3.03 6.73
N ALA A 35 -13.70 -4.28 6.63
CA ALA A 35 -14.06 -5.18 5.53
C ALA A 35 -15.55 -5.57 5.57
N GLY A 36 -16.13 -5.75 6.76
CA GLY A 36 -17.55 -6.02 6.96
C GLY A 36 -18.44 -4.84 6.57
N GLU A 37 -18.07 -3.63 6.98
CA GLU A 37 -18.75 -2.38 6.59
C GLU A 37 -18.77 -2.22 5.07
N ALA A 38 -17.60 -2.35 4.42
CA ALA A 38 -17.52 -2.28 2.97
C ALA A 38 -18.30 -3.39 2.27
N ALA A 39 -18.38 -4.59 2.85
CA ALA A 39 -19.17 -5.68 2.29
C ALA A 39 -20.68 -5.38 2.32
N ALA A 40 -21.15 -4.68 3.35
CA ALA A 40 -22.54 -4.25 3.50
C ALA A 40 -22.86 -2.95 2.74
N ASP A 41 -21.85 -2.21 2.28
CA ASP A 41 -22.03 -0.95 1.59
C ASP A 41 -22.58 -1.16 0.16
N PRO A 42 -23.82 -0.72 -0.13
CA PRO A 42 -24.40 -0.83 -1.46
C PRO A 42 -23.77 0.14 -2.47
N GLY A 43 -23.12 1.21 -1.99
CA GLY A 43 -22.43 2.19 -2.82
C GLY A 43 -21.11 1.70 -3.40
N LEU A 44 -20.58 0.59 -2.90
CA LEU A 44 -19.34 -0.02 -3.41
C LEU A 44 -19.59 -1.05 -4.51
N SER A 45 -18.73 -1.04 -5.50
CA SER A 45 -18.63 -2.04 -6.54
C SER A 45 -18.07 -3.36 -5.99
N ALA A 46 -18.43 -4.47 -6.64
CA ALA A 46 -17.88 -5.78 -6.28
C ALA A 46 -16.34 -5.85 -6.36
N PRO A 47 -15.67 -5.25 -7.37
CA PRO A 47 -14.21 -5.10 -7.38
C PRO A 47 -13.67 -4.35 -6.16
N ALA A 48 -14.21 -3.18 -5.81
CA ALA A 48 -13.77 -2.39 -4.65
C ALA A 48 -13.87 -3.18 -3.35
N ARG A 49 -15.00 -3.87 -3.12
CA ARG A 49 -15.19 -4.76 -1.96
C ARG A 49 -14.15 -5.88 -1.89
N ARG A 50 -13.86 -6.53 -3.03
CA ARG A 50 -12.86 -7.62 -3.09
C ARG A 50 -11.44 -7.10 -2.85
N VAL A 51 -11.11 -5.93 -3.39
CA VAL A 51 -9.81 -5.28 -3.20
C VAL A 51 -9.61 -4.93 -1.72
N LEU A 52 -10.57 -4.26 -1.08
CA LEU A 52 -10.46 -3.91 0.33
C LEU A 52 -10.38 -5.16 1.23
N ARG A 53 -11.16 -6.21 0.93
CA ARG A 53 -11.08 -7.50 1.62
C ARG A 53 -9.72 -8.17 1.47
N ALA A 54 -9.10 -8.09 0.29
CA ALA A 54 -7.76 -8.64 0.08
C ALA A 54 -6.72 -7.86 0.90
N VAL A 55 -6.82 -6.52 0.93
CA VAL A 55 -5.91 -5.65 1.68
C VAL A 55 -5.99 -5.91 3.19
N THR A 56 -7.19 -5.89 3.76
CA THR A 56 -7.44 -6.10 5.19
C THR A 56 -7.02 -7.49 5.69
N ARG A 57 -6.86 -8.46 4.77
CA ARG A 57 -6.38 -9.83 5.08
C ARG A 57 -4.87 -10.01 4.96
N THR A 58 -4.15 -8.99 4.53
CA THR A 58 -2.70 -9.02 4.44
C THR A 58 -2.10 -9.25 5.82
N ARG A 59 -1.08 -10.12 5.88
CA ARG A 59 -0.37 -10.44 7.12
C ARG A 59 0.90 -9.60 7.23
N SER A 60 1.46 -9.55 8.44
CA SER A 60 2.71 -8.82 8.75
C SER A 60 3.93 -9.26 7.92
N GLN A 61 3.86 -10.42 7.29
CA GLN A 61 4.93 -11.04 6.51
C GLN A 61 4.72 -10.88 5.00
N ASP A 62 3.53 -10.45 4.58
CA ASP A 62 3.18 -10.33 3.18
C ASP A 62 3.63 -8.95 2.65
N THR A 63 4.42 -8.94 1.59
CA THR A 63 4.61 -7.75 0.76
C THR A 63 3.41 -7.64 -0.18
N LEU A 64 2.66 -6.53 -0.09
CA LEU A 64 1.46 -6.32 -0.90
C LEU A 64 1.84 -5.66 -2.23
N THR A 65 2.21 -6.43 -3.26
CA THR A 65 2.39 -5.84 -4.59
C THR A 65 1.05 -5.62 -5.28
N LEU A 66 0.95 -4.68 -6.23
CA LEU A 66 -0.27 -4.52 -7.05
C LEU A 66 -0.63 -5.81 -7.82
N THR A 67 0.37 -6.59 -8.21
CA THR A 67 0.17 -7.89 -8.86
C THR A 67 -0.44 -8.90 -7.90
N ASP A 68 0.10 -9.00 -6.68
CA ASP A 68 -0.45 -9.90 -5.65
C ASP A 68 -1.85 -9.47 -5.24
N LEU A 69 -2.11 -8.16 -5.18
CA LEU A 69 -3.43 -7.61 -4.88
C LEU A 69 -4.46 -8.01 -5.95
N ALA A 70 -4.13 -7.91 -7.24
CA ALA A 70 -5.00 -8.37 -8.33
C ALA A 70 -5.34 -9.86 -8.17
N THR A 71 -4.32 -10.69 -7.91
CA THR A 71 -4.49 -12.13 -7.74
C THR A 71 -5.37 -12.46 -6.53
N ARG A 72 -5.04 -11.89 -5.36
CA ARG A 72 -5.76 -12.14 -4.09
C ARG A 72 -7.20 -11.61 -4.09
N SER A 73 -7.45 -10.51 -4.80
CA SER A 73 -8.80 -9.95 -4.96
C SER A 73 -9.59 -10.54 -6.13
N SER A 74 -8.99 -11.48 -6.88
CA SER A 74 -9.54 -12.03 -8.12
C SER A 74 -10.07 -10.93 -9.05
N THR A 75 -9.36 -9.81 -9.10
CA THR A 75 -9.73 -8.62 -9.86
C THR A 75 -8.69 -8.40 -10.94
N ALA A 76 -9.14 -8.23 -12.17
CA ALA A 76 -8.23 -7.95 -13.29
C ALA A 76 -7.38 -6.71 -12.98
N LYS A 77 -6.07 -6.78 -13.27
CA LYS A 77 -5.13 -5.66 -13.02
C LYS A 77 -5.63 -4.34 -13.60
N ALA A 78 -6.24 -4.37 -14.79
CA ALA A 78 -6.81 -3.19 -15.44
C ALA A 78 -7.96 -2.52 -14.66
N ARG A 79 -8.64 -3.25 -13.78
CA ARG A 79 -9.74 -2.73 -12.94
C ARG A 79 -9.29 -2.30 -11.54
N LEU A 80 -8.04 -2.61 -11.14
CA LEU A 80 -7.51 -2.20 -9.85
C LEU A 80 -7.49 -0.68 -9.66
N PRO A 81 -7.03 0.14 -10.63
CA PRO A 81 -6.99 1.60 -10.43
C PRO A 81 -8.37 2.19 -10.17
N ALA A 82 -9.38 1.78 -10.94
CA ALA A 82 -10.75 2.23 -10.74
C ALA A 82 -11.31 1.82 -9.36
N ALA A 83 -11.04 0.59 -8.93
CA ALA A 83 -11.45 0.11 -7.60
C ALA A 83 -10.74 0.85 -6.46
N LEU A 84 -9.45 1.20 -6.61
CA LEU A 84 -8.71 1.97 -5.62
C LEU A 84 -9.22 3.42 -5.54
N ILE A 85 -9.46 4.06 -6.68
CA ILE A 85 -10.08 5.41 -6.74
C ILE A 85 -11.44 5.38 -6.05
N GLU A 86 -12.27 4.39 -6.32
CA GLU A 86 -13.58 4.26 -5.67
C GLU A 86 -13.46 4.13 -4.15
N LEU A 87 -12.52 3.31 -3.65
CA LEU A 87 -12.26 3.19 -2.20
C LEU A 87 -11.70 4.49 -1.60
N GLU A 88 -10.99 5.29 -2.38
CA GLU A 88 -10.49 6.60 -1.96
C GLU A 88 -11.64 7.61 -1.86
N THR A 89 -12.49 7.72 -2.89
CA THR A 89 -13.60 8.68 -2.92
C THR A 89 -14.67 8.37 -1.89
N THR A 90 -14.87 7.10 -1.56
CA THR A 90 -15.76 6.64 -0.49
C THR A 90 -15.13 6.69 0.90
N GLY A 91 -13.84 7.05 1.01
CA GLY A 91 -13.14 7.27 2.28
C GLY A 91 -12.64 5.99 2.98
N TYR A 92 -12.80 4.82 2.38
CA TYR A 92 -12.29 3.56 2.95
C TYR A 92 -10.76 3.51 2.98
N LEU A 93 -10.06 4.10 2.00
CA LEU A 93 -8.59 4.18 2.06
C LEU A 93 -8.10 5.10 3.17
N THR A 94 -8.80 6.20 3.45
CA THR A 94 -8.50 7.11 4.57
C THR A 94 -8.69 6.40 5.91
N ARG A 95 -9.79 5.67 6.08
CA ARG A 95 -10.04 4.88 7.29
C ARG A 95 -9.03 3.73 7.45
N LEU A 96 -8.64 3.09 6.35
CA LEU A 96 -7.57 2.11 6.35
C LEU A 96 -6.24 2.73 6.81
N ALA A 97 -5.88 3.92 6.32
CA ALA A 97 -4.66 4.62 6.70
C ALA A 97 -4.63 4.99 8.20
N ALA A 98 -5.80 5.31 8.78
CA ALA A 98 -5.92 5.57 10.21
C ALA A 98 -5.74 4.31 11.07
N ILE A 99 -6.16 3.13 10.58
CA ILE A 99 -6.06 1.85 11.30
C ILE A 99 -4.68 1.20 11.11
N ALA A 100 -4.23 1.13 9.85
CA ALA A 100 -3.03 0.42 9.43
C ALA A 100 -2.26 1.26 8.40
N PRO A 101 -1.56 2.32 8.83
CA PRO A 101 -0.88 3.27 7.93
C PRO A 101 0.14 2.58 7.03
N HIS A 102 0.80 1.54 7.53
CA HIS A 102 1.77 0.75 6.76
C HIS A 102 1.14 0.02 5.56
N LEU A 103 -0.13 -0.41 5.63
CA LEU A 103 -0.83 -1.01 4.50
C LEU A 103 -1.26 0.05 3.47
N ALA A 104 -1.67 1.23 3.93
CA ALA A 104 -2.04 2.33 3.05
C ALA A 104 -0.86 2.85 2.24
N VAL A 105 0.33 2.96 2.85
CA VAL A 105 1.57 3.35 2.13
C VAL A 105 1.85 2.39 0.97
N THR A 106 1.64 1.08 1.15
CA THR A 106 1.87 0.12 0.06
C THR A 106 0.91 0.27 -1.11
N LEU A 107 -0.31 0.76 -0.86
CA LEU A 107 -1.32 1.02 -1.91
C LEU A 107 -1.12 2.36 -2.61
N LEU A 108 -0.62 3.36 -1.87
CA LEU A 108 -0.46 4.75 -2.32
C LEU A 108 0.95 5.02 -2.88
N SER A 109 1.92 4.15 -2.64
CA SER A 109 3.21 4.22 -3.32
C SER A 109 3.03 3.79 -4.78
N PRO A 110 3.25 4.68 -5.77
CA PRO A 110 3.38 4.23 -7.14
C PRO A 110 4.54 3.24 -7.21
N PRO A 111 4.48 2.20 -8.07
CA PRO A 111 5.69 1.44 -8.37
C PRO A 111 6.71 2.46 -8.86
N SER A 112 7.80 2.67 -8.11
CA SER A 112 8.95 3.39 -8.64
C SER A 112 9.26 2.72 -9.98
N PRO A 113 9.35 3.49 -11.08
CA PRO A 113 9.90 2.91 -12.30
C PRO A 113 11.26 2.32 -11.92
N PRO A 114 11.63 1.13 -12.43
CA PRO A 114 13.01 0.70 -12.29
C PRO A 114 13.86 1.87 -12.78
N ALA A 115 14.76 2.34 -11.93
CA ALA A 115 15.80 3.25 -12.34
C ALA A 115 16.66 2.48 -13.34
N ASP A 116 16.23 2.45 -14.60
CA ASP A 116 17.14 2.17 -15.70
C ASP A 116 18.05 3.39 -15.77
N SER A 117 19.12 3.24 -14.99
CA SER A 117 20.47 3.70 -15.26
C SER A 117 20.56 4.34 -16.64
N THR A 118 20.68 5.65 -16.60
CA THR A 118 21.49 6.46 -17.50
C THR A 118 22.48 5.59 -18.30
N GLU A 119 22.13 5.23 -19.53
CA GLU A 119 23.16 5.00 -20.53
C GLU A 119 23.51 6.42 -21.03
N PRO A 120 24.69 6.97 -20.68
CA PRO A 120 25.11 8.22 -21.25
C PRO A 120 25.33 7.94 -22.73
N GLN A 121 24.41 8.44 -23.55
CA GLN A 121 24.62 8.53 -24.98
C GLN A 121 25.82 9.46 -25.17
N ALA A 122 27.01 8.85 -25.28
CA ALA A 122 28.27 9.50 -25.55
C ALA A 122 28.17 10.14 -26.93
N SER A 123 27.63 11.36 -26.93
CA SER A 123 27.82 12.34 -27.95
C SER A 123 29.29 12.73 -27.93
N ASP A 124 30.14 11.95 -28.60
CA ASP A 124 31.45 12.43 -29.06
C ASP A 124 31.51 12.47 -30.59
N ARG A 125 30.99 13.60 -31.04
CA ARG A 125 31.43 14.43 -32.17
C ARG A 125 32.75 14.05 -32.87
N ALA A 126 32.65 13.95 -34.20
CA ALA A 126 33.60 14.36 -35.24
C ALA A 126 34.94 13.61 -35.44
N ALA A 127 35.21 13.15 -36.67
CA ALA A 127 35.98 13.90 -37.68
C ALA A 127 36.57 12.97 -38.78
N ALA A 128 36.41 13.40 -40.03
CA ALA A 128 37.36 13.28 -41.15
C ALA A 128 38.04 11.93 -41.47
N ALA A 129 37.65 11.31 -42.58
CA ALA A 129 38.46 11.15 -43.80
C ALA A 129 37.64 10.47 -44.91
#